data_AF-A0A7V9C8D3-F1
#
_entry.id   AF-A0A7V9C8D3-F1
#
_cell.length_a   1.000
_cell.length_b   1.000
_cell.length_c   1.000
_cell.angle_alpha   90.00
_cell.angle_beta   90.00
_cell.angle_gamma   90.00
#
_symmetry.space_group_name_H-M   'P 1'
#
loop_
_entity.id
_entity.type
_entity.pdbx_description
1 polymer ?
#
loop_
_entity_poly.entity_id
_entity_poly.type
_entity_poly.pdbx_seq_one_letter_code
_entity_poly.pdbx_strand_id
1 'polypeptide(L)'
;VHLDNPNVARGFTFLNTMLAGLWLAVGFLRTRSLWFPLGLHWSWNWTMGAVLGLPVSGITQLTPQPFLRATDYGPVWLTGGAYGIEGGLACTLALLLSTLFVWRIKLINATPEMRSFTDHEIPVLPSSKALLGLSD
;
A
#
# COMPACT_ATOMS: atom_id res chain seq x y z
N VAL A 1 -8.51 -5.81 17.03
CA VAL A 1 -9.19 -4.69 16.33
C VAL A 1 -9.62 -5.05 14.90
N HIS A 2 -8.79 -5.67 14.05
CA HIS A 2 -9.23 -6.06 12.69
C HIS A 2 -10.00 -7.39 12.58
N LEU A 3 -9.81 -8.33 13.53
CA LEU A 3 -10.47 -9.65 13.52
C LEU A 3 -11.90 -9.65 14.07
N ASP A 4 -12.29 -8.58 14.78
CA ASP A 4 -13.61 -8.45 15.44
C ASP A 4 -14.64 -7.65 14.62
N ASN A 5 -14.31 -7.26 13.38
CA ASN A 5 -15.28 -6.55 12.54
C ASN A 5 -16.27 -7.55 11.92
N PRO A 6 -17.58 -7.47 12.24
CA PRO A 6 -18.60 -8.42 11.79
C PRO A 6 -18.85 -8.42 10.28
N ASN A 7 -18.30 -7.44 9.54
CA ASN A 7 -18.38 -7.35 8.07
C ASN A 7 -17.11 -7.85 7.36
N VAL A 8 -16.20 -8.54 8.06
CA VAL A 8 -14.99 -9.11 7.47
C VAL A 8 -15.36 -10.28 6.55
N ALA A 9 -15.22 -10.06 5.24
CA ALA A 9 -15.03 -11.14 4.29
C ALA A 9 -13.65 -11.77 4.59
N ARG A 10 -13.62 -12.79 5.45
CA ARG A 10 -12.43 -13.37 6.12
C ARG A 10 -11.23 -13.72 5.21
N GLY A 11 -11.40 -13.74 3.89
CA GLY A 11 -10.30 -13.90 2.93
C GLY A 11 -9.75 -12.58 2.38
N PHE A 12 -10.54 -11.87 1.56
CA PHE A 12 -10.08 -10.72 0.79
C PHE A 12 -9.62 -9.54 1.65
N THR A 13 -10.31 -9.24 2.75
CA THR A 13 -9.94 -8.11 3.62
C THR A 13 -8.54 -8.31 4.22
N PHE A 14 -8.22 -9.53 4.69
CA PHE A 14 -6.90 -9.83 5.25
C PHE A 14 -5.82 -9.78 4.18
N LEU A 15 -6.06 -10.41 3.03
CA LEU A 15 -5.15 -10.39 1.88
C LEU A 15 -4.86 -8.97 1.43
N ASN A 16 -5.89 -8.13 1.27
CA ASN A 16 -5.74 -6.74 0.85
C ASN A 16 -5.01 -5.90 1.89
N THR A 17 -5.24 -6.14 3.18
CA THR A 17 -4.49 -5.46 4.25
C THR A 17 -3.01 -5.82 4.21
N MET A 18 -2.69 -7.10 4.01
CA MET A 18 -1.30 -7.54 3.84
C MET A 18 -0.66 -6.94 2.59
N LEU A 19 -1.39 -6.91 1.47
CA LEU A 19 -0.92 -6.30 0.22
C LEU A 19 -0.73 -4.79 0.34
N ALA A 20 -1.59 -4.09 1.09
CA ALA A 20 -1.42 -2.68 1.38
C ALA A 20 -0.15 -2.44 2.21
N GLY A 21 0.14 -3.30 3.18
CA GLY A 21 1.40 -3.29 3.91
C GLY A 21 2.62 -3.45 2.99
N LEU A 22 2.57 -4.42 2.05
CA LEU A 22 3.63 -4.61 1.06
C LEU A 22 3.77 -3.40 0.13
N TRP A 23 2.66 -2.84 -0.33
CA TRP A 23 2.63 -1.66 -1.20
C TRP A 23 3.32 -0.46 -0.54
N LEU A 24 3.02 -0.20 0.74
CA LEU A 24 3.65 0.87 1.51
C LEU A 24 5.12 0.56 1.82
N ALA A 25 5.45 -0.70 2.13
CA ALA A 25 6.84 -1.12 2.33
C ALA A 25 7.70 -0.92 1.06
N VAL A 26 7.16 -1.24 -0.12
CA VAL A 26 7.82 -0.96 -1.40
C VAL A 26 8.02 0.55 -1.59
N GLY A 27 7.02 1.37 -1.29
CA GLY A 27 7.14 2.82 -1.31
C GLY A 27 8.24 3.35 -0.38
N PHE A 28 8.34 2.79 0.82
CA PHE A 28 9.40 3.10 1.77
C PHE A 28 10.77 2.65 1.24
N LEU A 29 10.95 1.41 0.82
CA LEU A 29 12.24 0.90 0.34
C LEU A 29 12.77 1.69 -0.88
N ARG A 30 11.86 2.26 -1.69
CA ARG A 30 12.21 3.07 -2.86
C ARG A 30 12.68 4.47 -2.53
N THR A 31 12.07 5.13 -1.56
CA THR A 31 12.38 6.52 -1.20
C THR A 31 13.23 6.65 0.06
N ARG A 32 13.28 5.58 0.86
CA ARG A 32 13.80 5.51 2.23
C ARG A 32 13.25 6.59 3.16
N SER A 33 12.05 7.10 2.85
CA SER A 33 11.38 8.16 3.57
C SER A 33 9.97 7.71 3.94
N LEU A 34 9.52 8.05 5.15
CA LEU A 34 8.16 7.78 5.61
C LEU A 34 7.12 8.73 5.00
N TRP A 35 7.55 9.88 4.50
CA TRP A 35 6.64 10.87 3.88
C TRP A 35 5.97 10.32 2.63
N PHE A 36 6.67 9.51 1.84
CA PHE A 36 6.14 8.93 0.62
C PHE A 36 5.03 7.89 0.87
N PRO A 37 5.23 6.82 1.66
CA PRO A 37 4.17 5.88 1.99
C PRO A 37 3.02 6.56 2.75
N LEU A 38 3.29 7.57 3.60
CA LEU A 38 2.25 8.38 4.22
C LEU A 38 1.37 9.07 3.17
N GLY A 39 1.99 9.76 2.20
CA GLY A 39 1.28 10.43 1.11
C GLY A 39 0.48 9.45 0.25
N LEU A 40 1.05 8.28 -0.07
CA LEU A 40 0.35 7.23 -0.80
C LEU A 40 -0.90 6.75 -0.05
N HIS A 41 -0.75 6.37 1.23
CA HIS A 41 -1.86 5.90 2.05
C HIS A 41 -2.93 6.99 2.22
N TRP A 42 -2.52 8.23 2.47
CA TRP A 42 -3.44 9.36 2.57
C TRP A 42 -4.19 9.60 1.26
N SER A 43 -3.49 9.55 0.12
CA SER A 43 -4.10 9.76 -1.20
C SER A 43 -5.15 8.69 -1.54
N TRP A 44 -4.91 7.44 -1.13
CA TRP A 44 -5.86 6.33 -1.27
C TRP A 44 -7.15 6.62 -0.50
N ASN A 45 -7.03 6.93 0.80
CA ASN A 45 -8.18 7.23 1.66
C ASN A 45 -8.91 8.50 1.21
N TRP A 46 -8.18 9.54 0.82
CA TRP A 46 -8.76 10.79 0.33
C TRP A 46 -9.52 10.59 -0.98
N THR A 47 -8.96 9.82 -1.92
CA THR A 47 -9.63 9.53 -3.19
C THR A 47 -10.91 8.72 -2.96
N MET A 48 -10.88 7.70 -2.10
CA MET A 48 -12.09 6.93 -1.81
C MET A 48 -13.14 7.76 -1.07
N GLY A 49 -12.76 8.42 0.02
CA GLY A 49 -13.70 9.13 0.88
C GLY A 49 -14.15 10.47 0.30
N ALA A 50 -13.21 11.35 -0.02
CA ALA A 50 -13.53 12.72 -0.43
C ALA A 50 -13.86 12.85 -1.92
N VAL A 51 -13.19 12.08 -2.80
CA VAL A 51 -13.47 12.16 -4.24
C VAL A 51 -14.64 11.27 -4.63
N LEU A 52 -14.59 9.98 -4.31
CA LEU A 52 -15.58 8.99 -4.77
C LEU A 52 -16.79 8.81 -3.84
N GLY A 53 -16.69 9.24 -2.58
CA GLY A 53 -17.75 9.04 -1.59
C GLY A 53 -17.97 7.57 -1.21
N LEU A 54 -16.94 6.74 -1.38
CA LEU A 54 -16.97 5.31 -1.06
C LEU A 54 -16.60 5.05 0.41
N PRO A 55 -17.08 3.94 1.00
CA PRO A 55 -16.66 3.53 2.33
C PRO A 55 -15.14 3.25 2.36
N VAL A 56 -14.45 3.79 3.36
CA VAL A 56 -13.03 3.48 3.64
C VAL A 56 -12.99 2.50 4.80
N SER A 57 -12.64 1.25 4.54
CA SER A 57 -12.60 0.16 5.52
C SER A 57 -13.90 0.01 6.32
N GLY A 58 -15.05 0.25 5.68
CA GLY A 58 -16.38 0.22 6.28
C GLY A 58 -16.82 1.52 6.98
N ILE A 59 -15.98 2.57 6.98
CA ILE A 59 -16.34 3.89 7.50
C ILE A 59 -17.00 4.70 6.38
N THR A 60 -18.29 5.01 6.54
CA THR A 60 -19.12 5.67 5.51
C THR A 60 -19.25 7.18 5.68
N GLN A 61 -18.78 7.73 6.81
CA GLN A 61 -18.99 9.14 7.19
C GLN A 61 -17.70 9.96 7.30
N LEU A 62 -16.61 9.53 6.64
CA LEU A 62 -15.35 10.29 6.64
C LEU A 62 -15.47 11.66 5.98
N THR A 63 -16.36 11.82 5.00
CA THR A 63 -16.54 13.09 4.28
C THR A 63 -18.03 13.39 4.16
N PRO A 64 -18.54 14.46 4.81
CA PRO A 64 -19.96 14.81 4.77
C PRO A 64 -20.48 15.16 3.37
N GLN A 65 -19.64 15.79 2.54
CA GLN A 65 -19.93 16.10 1.14
C GLN A 65 -18.74 15.68 0.25
N PRO A 66 -18.77 14.46 -0.31
CA PRO A 66 -17.80 14.05 -1.31
C PRO A 66 -18.06 14.72 -2.67
N PHE A 67 -17.03 14.84 -3.50
CA PHE A 67 -17.16 15.43 -4.85
C PHE A 67 -18.05 14.60 -5.77
N LEU A 68 -17.92 13.27 -5.72
CA LEU A 68 -18.76 12.31 -6.40
C LEU A 68 -19.42 11.40 -5.37
N ARG A 69 -20.58 10.86 -5.73
CA ARG A 69 -21.30 9.87 -4.93
C ARG A 69 -21.40 8.58 -5.71
N ALA A 70 -20.32 7.80 -5.67
CA ALA A 70 -20.29 6.50 -6.31
C ALA A 70 -21.27 5.54 -5.62
N THR A 71 -22.09 4.87 -6.42
CA THR A 71 -23.00 3.82 -5.96
C THR A 71 -22.47 2.49 -6.47
N ASP A 72 -22.33 1.54 -5.54
CA ASP A 72 -21.84 0.21 -5.85
C ASP A 72 -23.00 -0.77 -6.02
N TYR A 73 -23.18 -1.27 -7.24
CA TYR A 73 -24.12 -2.34 -7.60
C TYR A 73 -23.40 -3.64 -7.99
N GLY A 74 -22.07 -3.70 -7.83
CA GLY A 74 -21.29 -4.86 -8.19
C GLY A 74 -21.42 -6.02 -7.19
N PRO A 75 -20.96 -7.21 -7.57
CA PRO A 75 -21.01 -8.37 -6.68
C PRO A 75 -20.04 -8.19 -5.51
N VAL A 76 -20.43 -8.66 -4.32
CA VAL A 76 -19.69 -8.49 -3.05
C VAL A 76 -18.23 -8.93 -3.14
N TRP A 77 -17.91 -9.97 -3.91
CA TRP A 77 -16.52 -10.43 -4.07
C TRP A 77 -15.64 -9.45 -4.85
N LEU A 78 -16.23 -8.62 -5.73
CA LEU A 78 -15.50 -7.63 -6.52
C LEU A 78 -15.32 -6.34 -5.73
N THR A 79 -16.35 -5.91 -5.02
CA THR A 79 -16.43 -4.57 -4.46
C THR A 79 -16.39 -4.52 -2.94
N GLY A 80 -16.39 -5.67 -2.27
CA GLY A 80 -16.31 -5.77 -0.81
C GLY A 80 -17.60 -5.38 -0.05
N GLY A 81 -18.68 -5.02 -0.76
CA GLY A 81 -19.98 -4.71 -0.17
C GLY A 81 -19.91 -3.60 0.87
N ALA A 82 -20.44 -3.84 2.07
CA ALA A 82 -20.48 -2.85 3.15
C ALA A 82 -19.09 -2.41 3.66
N TYR A 83 -18.05 -3.21 3.43
CA TYR A 83 -16.67 -2.85 3.78
C TYR A 83 -16.08 -1.81 2.81
N GLY A 84 -16.67 -1.62 1.64
CA GLY A 84 -16.11 -0.86 0.53
C GLY A 84 -15.10 -1.67 -0.28
N ILE A 85 -14.54 -1.05 -1.32
CA ILE A 85 -13.70 -1.72 -2.34
C ILE A 85 -12.52 -2.50 -1.75
N GLU A 86 -12.06 -2.10 -0.56
CA GLU A 86 -10.97 -2.74 0.19
C GLU A 86 -11.27 -4.18 0.61
N GLY A 87 -12.54 -4.57 0.65
CA GLY A 87 -12.96 -5.93 0.95
C GLY A 87 -13.06 -6.84 -0.28
N GLY A 88 -12.80 -6.33 -1.48
CA GLY A 88 -13.02 -7.04 -2.74
C GLY A 88 -11.78 -7.18 -3.62
N LEU A 89 -11.94 -7.92 -4.72
CA LEU A 89 -10.89 -8.14 -5.73
C LEU A 89 -10.42 -6.84 -6.40
N ALA A 90 -11.29 -5.82 -6.51
CA ALA A 90 -10.93 -4.54 -7.09
C ALA A 90 -9.76 -3.88 -6.35
N CYS A 91 -9.76 -3.92 -5.01
CA CYS A 91 -8.63 -3.44 -4.21
C CYS A 91 -7.38 -4.27 -4.42
N THR A 92 -7.49 -5.60 -4.48
CA THR A 92 -6.35 -6.48 -4.77
C THR A 92 -5.65 -6.06 -6.07
N LEU A 93 -6.41 -5.88 -7.15
CA LEU A 93 -5.87 -5.46 -8.44
C LEU A 93 -5.25 -4.06 -8.38
N ALA A 94 -5.93 -3.10 -7.73
CA ALA A 94 -5.42 -1.75 -7.57
C ALA A 94 -4.08 -1.72 -6.80
N LEU A 95 -3.96 -2.49 -5.71
CA LEU A 95 -2.74 -2.60 -4.92
C LEU A 95 -1.61 -3.24 -5.71
N LEU A 96 -1.87 -4.31 -6.47
CA LEU A 96 -0.84 -4.96 -7.31
C LEU A 96 -0.34 -4.03 -8.42
N LEU A 97 -1.25 -3.36 -9.13
CA LEU A 97 -0.90 -2.41 -10.19
C LEU A 97 -0.14 -1.21 -9.63
N SER A 98 -0.59 -0.65 -8.51
CA SER A 98 0.08 0.48 -7.85
C SER A 98 1.46 0.08 -7.31
N THR A 99 1.59 -1.11 -6.74
CA THR A 99 2.89 -1.65 -6.29
C THR A 99 3.85 -1.80 -7.46
N LEU A 100 3.41 -2.38 -8.57
CA LEU A 100 4.23 -2.51 -9.77
C LEU A 100 4.61 -1.13 -10.34
N PHE A 101 3.67 -0.19 -10.35
CA PHE A 101 3.91 1.18 -10.82
C PHE A 101 4.98 1.88 -9.97
N VAL A 102 4.82 1.88 -8.64
CA VAL A 102 5.81 2.44 -7.70
C VAL A 102 7.16 1.73 -7.84
N TRP A 103 7.16 0.42 -8.09
CA TRP A 103 8.38 -0.34 -8.34
C TRP A 103 9.05 -0.02 -9.69
N ARG A 104 8.33 0.48 -10.69
CA ARG A 104 8.88 0.71 -12.03
C ARG A 104 9.18 2.18 -12.34
N ILE A 105 8.52 3.10 -11.66
CA ILE A 105 8.70 4.54 -11.91
C ILE A 105 10.12 4.97 -11.54
N LYS A 106 10.86 5.56 -12.47
CA LYS A 106 12.24 6.02 -12.23
C LYS A 106 12.32 7.40 -11.57
N LEU A 107 11.20 8.11 -11.51
CA LEU A 107 11.13 9.47 -10.97
C LEU A 107 11.23 9.50 -9.44
N ILE A 108 10.83 8.42 -8.78
CA ILE A 108 10.72 8.36 -7.31
C ILE A 108 11.85 7.48 -6.79
N ASN A 109 12.89 8.10 -6.24
CA ASN A 109 14.03 7.43 -5.67
C ASN A 109 14.49 8.14 -4.39
N ALA A 110 15.14 7.40 -3.50
CA ALA A 110 15.79 7.95 -2.32
C ALA A 110 16.85 8.97 -2.73
N THR A 111 16.80 10.15 -2.10
CA THR A 111 17.82 11.19 -2.25
C THR A 111 19.15 10.72 -1.67
N PRO A 112 20.29 11.29 -2.07
CA PRO A 112 21.60 10.88 -1.56
C PRO A 112 21.70 10.91 -0.03
N GLU A 113 21.05 11.89 0.61
CA GLU A 113 21.02 12.06 2.06
C GLU A 113 20.22 10.96 2.75
N MET A 114 19.04 10.61 2.21
CA MET A 114 18.25 9.51 2.78
C MET A 114 18.95 8.16 2.61
N ARG A 115 19.72 8.00 1.52
CA ARG A 115 20.53 6.81 1.30
C ARG A 115 21.67 6.69 2.30
N SER A 116 22.41 7.77 2.55
CA SER A 116 23.54 7.75 3.48
C SER A 116 23.11 7.34 4.90
N PHE A 117 21.94 7.77 5.38
CA PHE A 117 21.46 7.37 6.70
C PHE A 117 21.12 5.89 6.85
N THR A 118 20.90 5.17 5.75
CA THR A 118 20.46 3.76 5.76
C THR A 118 21.47 2.79 5.17
N ASP A 119 22.39 3.25 4.32
CA ASP A 119 23.41 2.39 3.68
C ASP A 119 24.43 1.86 4.70
N HIS A 120 24.59 2.52 5.85
CA HIS A 120 25.48 2.08 6.92
C HIS A 120 24.85 1.01 7.84
N GLU A 121 23.56 0.72 7.70
CA GLU A 121 22.84 -0.28 8.51
C GLU A 121 22.92 -1.68 7.91
N ILE A 122 23.25 -1.81 6.62
CA ILE A 122 23.46 -3.10 5.97
C ILE A 122 24.90 -3.54 6.27
N PRO A 123 25.12 -4.68 6.96
CA PRO A 123 26.47 -5.20 7.12
C PRO A 123 27.08 -5.39 5.74
N VAL A 124 28.26 -4.80 5.52
CA VAL A 124 29.02 -5.00 4.30
C VAL A 124 29.27 -6.51 4.18
N LEU A 125 28.52 -7.17 3.31
CA LEU A 125 28.74 -8.58 3.06
C LEU A 125 30.17 -8.72 2.50
N PRO A 126 30.98 -9.66 3.01
CA PRO A 126 32.30 -9.87 2.45
C PRO A 126 32.14 -10.20 0.97
N SER A 127 33.06 -9.70 0.15
CA SER A 127 33.06 -10.05 -1.28
C SER A 127 33.03 -11.57 -1.44
N SER A 128 32.44 -12.06 -2.53
CA SER A 128 32.40 -13.50 -2.82
C SER A 128 33.81 -14.13 -2.79
N LYS A 129 34.86 -13.38 -3.14
CA LYS A 129 36.26 -13.78 -2.99
C LYS A 129 36.68 -13.94 -1.51
N ALA A 130 36.32 -12.98 -0.65
CA ALA A 130 36.59 -13.04 0.78
C ALA A 130 35.83 -14.18 1.49
N LEU A 131 34.61 -14.50 1.05
CA LEU A 131 33.85 -15.65 1.55
C LEU A 131 34.47 -17.00 1.14
N LEU A 132 35.15 -17.05 -0.01
CA LEU A 132 35.80 -18.25 -0.55
C LEU A 132 37.28 -18.37 -0.16
N GLY A 133 37.82 -17.43 0.64
CA GLY A 133 39.22 -17.42 1.04
C GLY A 133 40.20 -17.23 -0.12
N LEU A 134 39.75 -16.69 -1.25
CA LEU A 134 40.58 -16.43 -2.41
C LEU A 134 41.19 -15.03 -2.31
N SER A 135 42.51 -14.93 -2.29
CA SER A 135 43.21 -13.66 -2.47
C SER A 135 43.12 -13.20 -3.93
N ASP A 136 43.23 -11.89 -4.14
CA ASP A 136 43.10 -11.25 -5.47
C ASP A 136 44.12 -11.72 -6.50
#